data_AF-Q4D9B1-F1
#
_entry.id   AF-Q4D9B1-F1
#
_cell.length_a   1.000
_cell.length_b   1.000
_cell.length_c   1.000
_cell.angle_alpha   90.00
_cell.angle_beta   90.00
_cell.angle_gamma   90.00
#
_symmetry.space_group_name_H-M   'P 1'
#
loop_
_entity.id
_entity.type
_entity.pdbx_description
1 polymer ?
#
loop_
_entity_poly.entity_id
_entity_poly.type
_entity_poly.pdbx_seq_one_letter_code
_entity_poly.pdbx_strand_id
1 'polypeptide(L)'
;MGETSKAAGRIQVGVRMCPPRQGEKVIVHADSDDQRAVLIDAEGGRASTMFKFDRVFTGGQDEVYEAIGRPMLKEAFEGFNVCLFAYGQTGSGKTHSLFGDLNSKEGYGVAPRFAQDMIEEAQLRVESDSAATIKFFVTMIEVYMEKVRDLLAPRARGQEPESLEIHEDSQHRVYVKGAGVHSVLSLERMLELLKKGNANRQTGETKMNETSSRSHAIVQITISQKYGSLDMRDVESVVLLVDLAGSERQSKTESTGVAFEEAKKINQSLLMLGRAMNSFSDRKGGDAFISLRASKLTRLLSESFGGNSKTWMLATVSTAANNLTETISTLEYAQNAMAITNKAKVNDTKKNIELKRLREFVASLEGRLDVLALEKQRKQEEIGRLTQERDKLRQEVAFAGSVHDARDKLELALNNIRLSNIALRRRVEAASEGFIHSLDNKSCFLFFKGRCSITLESVLRGQRRSFYIGLLTESGVLTEATLHIQLFPCEHHANERDDPMQFIGKSLRFCLHVVGASGIPKAFVAHTFCKFTLLHDREERYFTTSTAENTENPRWGYVKVFEIPELTAEVIRCFCEHTVFAFEVFAFNA
;
A
#
# COMPACT_ATOMS: atom_id res chain seq x y z
N MET A 1 18.23 1.58 35.47
CA MET A 1 18.47 1.45 34.01
C MET A 1 18.66 2.81 33.29
N GLY A 2 18.94 3.93 33.98
CA GLY A 2 18.93 5.27 33.35
C GLY A 2 20.25 5.76 32.73
N GLU A 3 21.41 5.20 33.09
CA GLU A 3 22.71 5.72 32.64
C GLU A 3 23.18 5.15 31.28
N THR A 4 22.78 3.93 30.92
CA THR A 4 23.25 3.28 29.68
C THR A 4 22.67 3.90 28.40
N SER A 5 21.45 4.43 28.46
CA SER A 5 20.78 5.05 27.29
C SER A 5 21.44 6.38 26.88
N LYS A 6 21.89 7.22 27.83
CA LYS A 6 22.53 8.51 27.54
C LYS A 6 23.91 8.36 26.89
N ALA A 7 24.62 7.27 27.17
CA ALA A 7 25.96 7.02 26.62
C ALA A 7 25.93 6.63 25.13
N ALA A 8 24.88 5.94 24.67
CA ALA A 8 24.88 5.28 23.35
C ALA A 8 24.99 6.23 22.14
N GLY A 9 24.60 7.50 22.28
CA GLY A 9 24.70 8.50 21.21
C GLY A 9 25.73 9.60 21.46
N ARG A 10 26.34 9.64 22.64
CA ARG A 10 27.27 10.73 23.02
C ARG A 10 28.60 10.56 22.30
N ILE A 11 29.21 11.66 21.85
CA ILE A 11 30.57 11.62 21.29
C ILE A 11 31.52 11.06 22.34
N GLN A 12 32.26 10.01 21.97
CA GLN A 12 33.28 9.39 22.81
C GLN A 12 34.59 10.14 22.66
N VAL A 13 35.18 10.58 23.76
CA VAL A 13 36.36 11.45 23.74
C VAL A 13 37.54 10.75 24.39
N GLY A 14 38.55 10.48 23.56
CA GLY A 14 39.85 10.00 23.98
C GLY A 14 40.89 11.12 23.94
N VAL A 15 41.70 11.25 24.99
CA VAL A 15 42.84 12.19 25.02
C VAL A 15 44.13 11.40 24.88
N ARG A 16 44.96 11.71 23.88
CA ARG A 16 46.29 11.14 23.74
C ARG A 16 47.36 12.15 24.14
N MET A 17 48.21 11.76 25.08
CA MET A 17 49.30 12.57 25.57
C MET A 17 50.54 12.34 24.72
N CYS A 18 51.05 13.40 24.08
CA CYS A 18 52.30 13.35 23.37
C CYS A 18 53.46 13.32 24.38
N PRO A 19 54.39 12.35 24.27
CA PRO A 19 55.59 12.34 25.09
C PRO A 19 56.37 13.65 24.95
N PRO A 20 56.99 14.15 26.04
CA PRO A 20 57.81 15.35 25.99
C PRO A 20 59.08 15.10 25.19
N ARG A 21 59.56 16.13 24.50
CA ARG A 21 60.89 16.10 23.88
C ARG A 21 61.96 16.26 24.96
N GLN A 22 63.18 15.83 24.65
CA GLN A 22 64.30 15.95 25.56
C GLN A 22 64.52 17.42 25.97
N GLY A 23 64.49 17.69 27.27
CA GLY A 23 64.67 19.03 27.85
C GLY A 23 63.38 19.84 28.05
N GLU A 24 62.21 19.35 27.63
CA GLU A 24 60.94 20.03 27.88
C GLU A 24 60.49 19.82 29.34
N LYS A 25 60.07 20.91 30.00
CA LYS A 25 59.42 20.84 31.31
C LYS A 25 58.01 20.26 31.14
N VAL A 26 57.76 19.09 31.72
CA VAL A 26 56.45 18.45 31.76
C VAL A 26 55.58 19.10 32.83
N ILE A 27 54.35 19.47 32.48
CA ILE A 27 53.36 20.01 33.44
C ILE A 27 51.95 19.45 33.25
N VAL A 28 51.75 18.59 32.24
CA VAL A 28 50.48 17.91 31.99
C VAL A 28 50.73 16.42 32.13
N HIS A 29 49.97 15.76 33.01
CA HIS A 29 50.16 14.37 33.41
C HIS A 29 48.85 13.59 33.24
N ALA A 30 48.95 12.31 32.91
CA ALA A 30 47.84 11.39 33.11
C ALA A 30 47.79 11.04 34.61
N ASP A 31 46.59 10.92 35.16
CA ASP A 31 46.44 10.39 36.50
C ASP A 31 46.81 8.89 36.53
N SER A 32 47.61 8.46 37.51
CA SER A 32 48.06 7.07 37.63
C SER A 32 46.96 6.12 38.09
N ASP A 33 45.97 6.63 38.82
CA ASP A 33 44.89 5.86 39.43
C ASP A 33 43.61 5.93 38.59
N ASP A 34 43.42 6.99 37.80
CA ASP A 34 42.27 7.20 36.92
C ASP A 34 42.67 7.37 35.44
N GLN A 35 42.52 6.30 34.65
CA GLN A 35 42.76 6.28 33.18
C GLN A 35 41.81 7.19 32.36
N ARG A 36 41.05 8.06 33.02
CA ARG A 36 40.15 9.05 32.45
C ARG A 36 40.54 10.48 32.78
N ALA A 37 41.52 10.69 33.66
CA ALA A 37 41.87 12.01 34.16
C ALA A 37 43.20 12.53 33.59
N VAL A 38 43.20 13.82 33.24
CA VAL A 38 44.39 14.59 32.88
C VAL A 38 44.57 15.66 33.95
N LEU A 39 45.77 15.73 34.53
CA LEU A 39 46.17 16.67 35.57
C LEU A 39 47.11 17.72 34.98
N ILE A 40 46.86 18.98 35.31
CA ILE A 40 47.72 20.11 34.95
C ILE A 40 48.29 20.70 36.23
N ASP A 41 49.62 20.74 36.33
CA ASP A 41 50.33 21.35 37.45
C ASP A 41 50.05 22.85 37.50
N ALA A 42 49.71 23.36 38.67
CA ALA A 42 49.51 24.79 38.85
C ALA A 42 50.80 25.49 39.27
N GLU A 43 51.02 26.70 38.77
CA GLU A 43 52.15 27.52 39.22
C GLU A 43 51.88 28.10 40.62
N GLY A 44 52.92 28.10 41.47
CA GLY A 44 52.92 28.86 42.73
C GLY A 44 52.07 28.28 43.89
N GLY A 45 51.87 26.96 43.96
CA GLY A 45 51.19 26.32 45.09
C GLY A 45 49.65 26.32 45.03
N ARG A 46 49.08 26.64 43.86
CA ARG A 46 47.65 26.48 43.59
C ARG A 46 47.28 25.00 43.38
N ALA A 47 46.00 24.67 43.51
CA ALA A 47 45.52 23.32 43.20
C ALA A 47 45.68 23.01 41.71
N SER A 48 46.07 21.78 41.39
CA SER A 48 46.13 21.29 40.02
C SER A 48 44.74 21.34 39.37
N THR A 49 44.70 21.60 38.06
CA THR A 49 43.46 21.54 37.29
C THR A 49 43.29 20.14 36.75
N MET A 50 42.12 19.53 36.95
CA MET A 50 41.81 18.19 36.47
C MET A 50 40.73 18.23 35.40
N PHE A 51 40.97 17.57 34.28
CA PHE A 51 39.98 17.28 33.24
C PHE A 51 39.66 15.78 33.23
N LYS A 52 38.40 15.41 32.95
CA LYS A 52 37.98 14.01 32.84
C LYS A 52 37.36 13.72 31.48
N PHE A 53 37.68 12.56 30.91
CA PHE A 53 37.25 12.10 29.58
C PHE A 53 36.84 10.62 29.60
N ASP A 54 36.56 10.03 28.44
CA ASP A 54 36.23 8.59 28.36
C ASP A 54 37.49 7.73 28.50
N ARG A 55 38.60 8.22 27.96
CA ARG A 55 39.90 7.55 28.01
C ARG A 55 41.05 8.54 27.89
N VAL A 56 42.14 8.30 28.62
CA VAL A 56 43.43 8.98 28.46
C VAL A 56 44.46 7.95 28.04
N PHE A 57 45.18 8.23 26.95
CA PHE A 57 46.20 7.36 26.35
C PHE A 57 47.58 7.95 26.56
N THR A 58 48.48 7.15 27.13
CA THR A 58 49.90 7.46 27.30
C THR A 58 50.80 6.45 26.59
N GLY A 59 50.23 5.36 26.05
CA GLY A 59 50.94 4.28 25.39
C GLY A 59 51.02 4.38 23.86
N GLY A 60 51.28 3.21 23.26
CA GLY A 60 51.57 3.04 21.84
C GLY A 60 50.34 3.13 20.92
N GLN A 61 50.56 2.85 19.64
CA GLN A 61 49.49 2.87 18.63
C GLN A 61 48.42 1.81 18.88
N ASP A 62 48.82 0.63 19.37
CA ASP A 62 47.91 -0.49 19.66
C ASP A 62 46.87 -0.10 20.71
N GLU A 63 47.28 0.59 21.78
CA GLU A 63 46.36 1.02 22.85
C GLU A 63 45.23 1.91 22.31
N VAL A 64 45.59 2.89 21.48
CA VAL A 64 44.62 3.82 20.87
C VAL A 64 43.69 3.08 19.91
N TYR A 65 44.24 2.15 19.12
CA TYR A 65 43.47 1.36 18.18
C TYR A 65 42.48 0.41 18.88
N GLU A 66 42.91 -0.31 19.91
CA GLU A 66 42.06 -1.24 20.66
C GLU A 66 40.90 -0.52 21.36
N ALA A 67 41.12 0.69 21.88
CA ALA A 67 40.09 1.44 22.57
C ALA A 67 39.14 2.24 21.65
N ILE A 68 39.59 2.66 20.46
CA ILE A 68 38.80 3.50 19.55
C ILE A 68 38.52 2.79 18.23
N GLY A 69 39.57 2.36 17.53
CA GLY A 69 39.49 1.78 16.19
C GLY A 69 38.69 0.49 16.15
N ARG A 70 38.94 -0.45 17.07
CA ARG A 70 38.26 -1.75 17.11
C ARG A 70 36.75 -1.62 17.41
N PRO A 71 36.31 -0.86 18.44
CA PRO A 71 34.88 -0.60 18.65
C PRO A 71 34.23 0.09 17.46
N MET A 72 34.90 1.09 16.88
CA MET A 72 34.42 1.80 15.69
C MET A 72 34.23 0.85 14.50
N LEU A 73 35.14 -0.12 14.31
CA LEU A 73 35.05 -1.11 13.24
C LEU A 73 33.83 -2.01 13.40
N LYS A 74 33.62 -2.51 14.62
CA LYS A 74 32.45 -3.33 14.96
C LYS A 74 31.16 -2.61 14.59
N GLU A 75 31.05 -1.34 14.98
CA GLU A 75 29.89 -0.49 14.70
C GLU A 75 29.68 -0.24 13.20
N ALA A 76 30.76 -0.05 12.44
CA ALA A 76 30.70 0.08 10.99
C ALA A 76 30.15 -1.20 10.33
N PHE A 77 30.57 -2.38 10.80
CA PHE A 77 30.08 -3.67 10.32
C PHE A 77 28.65 -4.00 10.79
N GLU A 78 28.17 -3.38 11.85
CA GLU A 78 26.74 -3.38 12.25
C GLU A 78 25.89 -2.43 11.37
N GLY A 79 26.52 -1.66 10.48
CA GLY A 79 25.86 -0.78 9.51
C GLY A 79 25.62 0.65 9.99
N PHE A 80 26.25 1.05 11.10
CA PHE A 80 26.27 2.45 11.53
C PHE A 80 27.32 3.24 10.76
N ASN A 81 27.01 4.49 10.40
CA ASN A 81 28.07 5.43 10.03
C ASN A 81 28.93 5.71 11.27
N VAL A 82 30.22 5.82 11.07
CA VAL A 82 31.18 6.09 12.13
C VAL A 82 32.15 7.18 11.72
N CYS A 83 32.58 7.97 12.68
CA CYS A 83 33.53 9.05 12.45
C CYS A 83 34.57 9.10 13.57
N LEU A 84 35.85 9.15 13.21
CA LEU A 84 36.94 9.50 14.10
C LEU A 84 37.58 10.80 13.59
N PHE A 85 37.64 11.82 14.43
CA PHE A 85 38.40 13.03 14.12
C PHE A 85 39.49 13.29 15.16
N ALA A 86 40.71 13.49 14.67
CA ALA A 86 41.85 13.87 15.48
C ALA A 86 41.96 15.40 15.55
N TYR A 87 42.09 15.95 16.76
CA TYR A 87 42.12 17.39 17.02
C TYR A 87 43.26 17.74 18.00
N GLY A 88 43.81 18.95 17.89
CA GLY A 88 44.94 19.41 18.70
C GLY A 88 45.93 20.27 17.90
N GLN A 89 46.91 20.85 18.58
CA GLN A 89 47.90 21.73 17.93
C GLN A 89 48.81 20.99 16.94
N THR A 90 49.50 21.71 16.07
CA THR A 90 50.55 21.15 15.23
C THR A 90 51.64 20.50 16.10
N GLY A 91 52.07 19.30 15.69
CA GLY A 91 53.07 18.52 16.42
C GLY A 91 52.55 17.74 17.64
N SER A 92 51.27 17.85 18.03
CA SER A 92 50.70 17.10 19.16
C SER A 92 50.46 15.61 18.89
N GLY A 93 50.62 15.17 17.64
CA GLY A 93 50.48 13.76 17.25
C GLY A 93 49.16 13.36 16.58
N LYS A 94 48.38 14.31 16.03
CA LYS A 94 47.16 14.00 15.24
C LYS A 94 47.42 13.02 14.08
N THR A 95 48.27 13.43 13.13
CA THR A 95 48.65 12.63 11.96
C THR A 95 49.37 11.35 12.37
N HIS A 96 50.23 11.40 13.39
CA HIS A 96 50.87 10.21 13.95
C HIS A 96 49.83 9.21 14.49
N SER A 97 48.80 9.68 15.19
CA SER A 97 47.77 8.80 15.75
C SER A 97 46.88 8.20 14.67
N LEU A 98 46.51 9.00 13.67
CA LEU A 98 45.59 8.53 12.64
C LEU A 98 46.30 7.67 11.58
N PHE A 99 47.44 8.11 11.04
CA PHE A 99 48.16 7.40 9.99
C PHE A 99 49.36 6.62 10.53
N GLY A 100 50.12 7.23 11.45
CA GLY A 100 51.37 6.66 11.95
C GLY A 100 52.45 6.58 10.87
N ASP A 101 53.40 5.66 11.04
CA ASP A 101 54.36 5.33 9.99
C ASP A 101 53.75 4.28 9.04
N LEU A 102 53.30 4.73 7.87
CA LEU A 102 52.71 3.86 6.86
C LEU A 102 53.73 2.87 6.24
N ASN A 103 55.03 3.00 6.52
CA ASN A 103 56.06 2.08 6.04
C ASN A 103 56.45 1.00 7.05
N SER A 104 56.01 1.12 8.30
CA SER A 104 56.29 0.14 9.36
C SER A 104 54.97 -0.35 9.97
N LYS A 105 54.71 -1.66 9.89
CA LYS A 105 53.49 -2.26 10.44
C LYS A 105 53.33 -1.98 11.95
N GLU A 106 54.42 -1.96 12.69
CA GLU A 106 54.43 -1.61 14.12
C GLU A 106 54.06 -0.13 14.35
N GLY A 107 54.48 0.74 13.43
CA GLY A 107 54.23 2.19 13.46
C GLY A 107 52.84 2.61 12.97
N TYR A 108 52.02 1.67 12.47
CA TYR A 108 50.67 1.94 11.96
C TYR A 108 49.81 2.67 12.99
N GLY A 109 49.19 3.78 12.58
CA GLY A 109 48.15 4.46 13.35
C GLY A 109 46.79 3.77 13.23
N VAL A 110 45.73 4.48 13.60
CA VAL A 110 44.36 3.95 13.59
C VAL A 110 43.89 3.57 12.18
N ALA A 111 44.12 4.40 11.16
CA ALA A 111 43.63 4.18 9.80
C ALA A 111 44.18 2.90 9.13
N PRO A 112 45.51 2.66 9.09
CA PRO A 112 46.03 1.41 8.52
C PRO A 112 45.69 0.16 9.32
N ARG A 113 45.57 0.24 10.67
CA ARG A 113 45.09 -0.88 11.51
C ARG A 113 43.62 -1.18 11.26
N PHE A 114 42.79 -0.14 11.21
CA PHE A 114 41.38 -0.25 10.86
C PHE A 114 41.20 -0.90 9.49
N ALA A 115 42.01 -0.50 8.51
CA ALA A 115 42.01 -1.10 7.18
C ALA A 115 42.34 -2.61 7.19
N GLN A 116 43.33 -3.01 7.99
CA GLN A 116 43.72 -4.42 8.13
C GLN A 116 42.56 -5.24 8.72
N ASP A 117 42.10 -4.87 9.92
CA ASP A 117 41.02 -5.60 10.60
C ASP A 117 39.71 -5.54 9.80
N MET A 118 39.46 -4.46 9.04
CA MET A 118 38.29 -4.36 8.16
C MET A 118 38.29 -5.42 7.07
N ILE A 119 39.45 -5.70 6.49
CA ILE A 119 39.57 -6.72 5.45
C ILE A 119 39.50 -8.12 6.07
N GLU A 120 40.14 -8.34 7.21
CA GLU A 120 40.08 -9.60 7.96
C GLU A 120 38.64 -9.92 8.40
N GLU A 121 37.90 -8.97 8.99
CA GLU A 121 36.50 -9.13 9.37
C GLU A 121 35.60 -9.43 8.16
N ALA A 122 35.85 -8.79 7.02
CA ALA A 122 35.08 -9.10 5.82
C ALA A 122 35.37 -10.50 5.26
N GLN A 123 36.61 -10.97 5.32
CA GLN A 123 36.97 -12.34 4.93
C GLN A 123 36.22 -13.35 5.81
N LEU A 124 36.25 -13.17 7.13
CA LEU A 124 35.54 -14.05 8.08
C LEU A 124 34.03 -14.10 7.81
N ARG A 125 33.41 -12.97 7.47
CA ARG A 125 31.98 -12.91 7.14
C ARG A 125 31.63 -13.60 5.82
N VAL A 126 32.47 -13.46 4.79
CA VAL A 126 32.30 -14.11 3.48
C VAL A 126 32.55 -15.62 3.58
N GLU A 127 33.49 -16.05 4.42
CA GLU A 127 33.72 -17.47 4.72
C GLU A 127 32.53 -18.10 5.46
N SER A 128 31.90 -17.33 6.36
CA SER A 128 30.72 -17.78 7.12
C SER A 128 29.43 -17.82 6.29
N ASP A 129 29.27 -16.91 5.33
CA ASP A 129 28.17 -16.89 4.37
C ASP A 129 28.73 -16.70 2.96
N SER A 130 28.85 -17.80 2.20
CA SER A 130 29.37 -17.78 0.83
C SER A 130 28.53 -16.97 -0.15
N ALA A 131 27.29 -16.61 0.20
CA ALA A 131 26.45 -15.72 -0.59
C ALA A 131 26.62 -14.24 -0.21
N ALA A 132 27.37 -13.94 0.87
CA ALA A 132 27.70 -12.59 1.25
C ALA A 132 28.69 -11.95 0.27
N THR A 133 28.43 -10.70 -0.07
CA THR A 133 29.30 -9.85 -0.89
C THR A 133 29.58 -8.57 -0.12
N ILE A 134 30.84 -8.37 0.26
CA ILE A 134 31.30 -7.16 0.94
C ILE A 134 32.19 -6.37 -0.02
N LYS A 135 31.90 -5.07 -0.18
CA LYS A 135 32.65 -4.17 -1.06
C LYS A 135 33.10 -2.93 -0.30
N PHE A 136 34.35 -2.55 -0.54
CA PHE A 136 34.95 -1.35 0.04
C PHE A 136 35.24 -0.32 -1.04
N PHE A 137 34.91 0.93 -0.73
CA PHE A 137 35.23 2.09 -1.56
C PHE A 137 35.89 3.17 -0.72
N VAL A 138 36.95 3.77 -1.25
CA VAL A 138 37.74 4.78 -0.55
C VAL A 138 37.79 6.06 -1.34
N THR A 139 37.62 7.16 -0.63
CA THR A 139 37.81 8.51 -1.14
C THR A 139 38.66 9.26 -0.12
N MET A 140 39.69 9.98 -0.57
CA MET A 140 40.49 10.83 0.31
C MET A 140 40.42 12.26 -0.17
N ILE A 141 39.98 13.14 0.71
CA ILE A 141 39.72 14.54 0.41
C ILE A 141 40.57 15.42 1.32
N GLU A 142 41.01 16.54 0.76
CA GLU A 142 41.64 17.63 1.49
C GLU A 142 40.70 18.84 1.50
N VAL A 143 40.51 19.43 2.67
CA VAL A 143 39.88 20.75 2.82
C VAL A 143 40.97 21.74 3.22
N TYR A 144 41.29 22.65 2.30
CA TYR A 144 42.27 23.71 2.52
C TYR A 144 41.73 25.01 1.93
N MET A 145 41.72 26.09 2.73
CA MET A 145 41.24 27.41 2.29
C MET A 145 39.78 27.44 1.80
N GLU A 146 38.88 26.64 2.39
CA GLU A 146 37.49 26.43 1.93
C GLU A 146 37.37 25.85 0.50
N LYS A 147 38.49 25.37 -0.07
CA LYS A 147 38.50 24.54 -1.28
C LYS A 147 38.55 23.08 -0.88
N VAL A 148 37.79 22.26 -1.58
CA VAL A 148 37.74 20.80 -1.40
C VAL A 148 38.49 20.17 -2.56
N ARG A 149 39.44 19.28 -2.31
CA ARG A 149 40.27 18.66 -3.36
C ARG A 149 40.34 17.15 -3.14
N ASP A 150 40.46 16.41 -4.22
CA ASP A 150 40.73 14.98 -4.16
C ASP A 150 42.24 14.72 -4.00
N LEU A 151 42.62 14.02 -2.94
CA LEU A 151 44.02 13.65 -2.64
C LEU A 151 44.54 12.49 -3.48
N LEU A 152 43.66 11.74 -4.16
CA LEU A 152 44.00 10.56 -4.97
C LEU A 152 43.97 10.86 -6.48
N ALA A 153 43.37 11.98 -6.88
CA ALA A 153 43.37 12.45 -8.25
C ALA A 153 44.80 12.65 -8.80
N PRO A 154 45.06 12.30 -10.08
CA PRO A 154 46.33 12.61 -10.74
C PRO A 154 46.57 14.13 -10.76
N ARG A 155 47.74 14.59 -10.31
CA ARG A 155 48.15 15.99 -10.43
C ARG A 155 49.00 16.19 -11.68
N ALA A 156 48.58 17.06 -12.58
CA ALA A 156 49.47 17.59 -13.62
C ALA A 156 50.43 18.60 -12.97
N ARG A 157 51.75 18.46 -13.21
CA ARG A 157 52.75 19.41 -12.68
C ARG A 157 52.39 20.83 -13.12
N GLY A 158 52.28 21.75 -12.15
CA GLY A 158 52.03 23.17 -12.40
C GLY A 158 50.55 23.58 -12.53
N GLN A 159 49.59 22.64 -12.49
CA GLN A 159 48.17 22.99 -12.42
C GLN A 159 47.67 23.00 -10.97
N GLU A 160 46.94 24.05 -10.59
CA GLU A 160 46.22 24.07 -9.31
C GLU A 160 45.10 23.02 -9.37
N PRO A 161 44.94 22.15 -8.36
CA PRO A 161 43.84 21.20 -8.33
C PRO A 161 42.49 21.91 -8.36
N GLU A 162 41.54 21.37 -9.13
CA GLU A 162 40.17 21.86 -9.17
C GLU A 162 39.52 21.77 -7.79
N SER A 163 38.81 22.83 -7.39
CA SER A 163 38.01 22.80 -6.17
C SER A 163 36.68 22.10 -6.46
N LEU A 164 36.46 20.99 -5.78
CA LEU A 164 35.25 20.18 -5.87
C LEU A 164 34.08 20.78 -5.07
N GLU A 165 32.87 20.38 -5.46
CA GLU A 165 31.64 20.81 -4.79
C GLU A 165 31.07 19.73 -3.87
N ILE A 166 30.46 20.18 -2.77
CA ILE A 166 29.77 19.31 -1.81
C ILE A 166 28.28 19.29 -2.15
N HIS A 167 27.73 18.10 -2.35
CA HIS A 167 26.33 17.83 -2.68
C HIS A 167 25.70 16.92 -1.63
N GLU A 168 24.36 16.87 -1.63
CA GLU A 168 23.55 15.99 -0.78
C GLU A 168 22.74 15.04 -1.69
N ASP A 169 22.67 13.76 -1.37
CA ASP A 169 21.89 12.78 -2.12
C ASP A 169 20.40 12.78 -1.70
N SER A 170 19.58 11.93 -2.32
CA SER A 170 18.15 11.79 -2.00
C SER A 170 17.89 11.28 -0.57
N GLN A 171 18.90 10.73 0.10
CA GLN A 171 18.86 10.29 1.49
C GLN A 171 19.52 11.32 2.43
N HIS A 172 19.77 12.54 1.96
CA HIS A 172 20.46 13.63 2.67
C HIS A 172 21.92 13.32 3.04
N ARG A 173 22.55 12.33 2.39
CA ARG A 173 23.96 12.01 2.63
C ARG A 173 24.85 12.97 1.88
N VAL A 174 25.83 13.53 2.59
CA VAL A 174 26.79 14.47 2.02
C VAL A 174 27.89 13.72 1.25
N TYR A 175 28.18 14.16 0.03
CA TYR A 175 29.26 13.62 -0.79
C TYR A 175 29.95 14.73 -1.60
N VAL A 176 31.19 14.46 -2.01
CA VAL A 176 31.96 15.39 -2.85
C VAL A 176 31.82 14.98 -4.31
N LYS A 177 31.12 15.81 -5.10
CA LYS A 177 30.92 15.56 -6.52
C LYS A 177 32.25 15.69 -7.26
N GLY A 178 32.60 14.68 -8.04
CA GLY A 178 33.85 14.63 -8.80
C GLY A 178 35.05 14.06 -8.03
N ALA A 179 34.91 13.74 -6.75
CA ALA A 179 35.96 13.03 -6.01
C ALA A 179 36.06 11.57 -6.49
N GLY A 180 37.29 11.07 -6.64
CA GLY A 180 37.57 9.70 -7.01
C GLY A 180 37.08 8.70 -5.96
N VAL A 181 36.26 7.76 -6.40
CA VAL A 181 35.79 6.63 -5.58
C VAL A 181 36.56 5.38 -6.00
N HIS A 182 37.52 4.97 -5.17
CA HIS A 182 38.41 3.86 -5.47
C HIS A 182 37.93 2.58 -4.80
N SER A 183 37.64 1.54 -5.59
CA SER A 183 37.35 0.22 -5.03
C SER A 183 38.62 -0.41 -4.46
N VAL A 184 38.50 -1.00 -3.26
CA VAL A 184 39.60 -1.66 -2.56
C VAL A 184 39.26 -3.13 -2.37
N LEU A 185 40.14 -4.00 -2.88
CA LEU A 185 39.98 -5.47 -2.83
C LEU A 185 41.05 -6.14 -1.96
N SER A 186 42.09 -5.41 -1.53
CA SER A 186 43.18 -5.95 -0.73
C SER A 186 43.76 -4.88 0.21
N LEU A 187 44.49 -5.32 1.23
CA LEU A 187 45.11 -4.43 2.21
C LEU A 187 46.22 -3.60 1.59
N GLU A 188 47.00 -4.20 0.69
CA GLU A 188 48.08 -3.53 -0.04
C GLU A 188 47.53 -2.34 -0.82
N ARG A 189 46.40 -2.53 -1.51
CA ARG A 189 45.75 -1.46 -2.25
C ARG A 189 45.26 -0.33 -1.33
N MET A 190 44.71 -0.66 -0.17
CA MET A 190 44.31 0.34 0.82
C MET A 190 45.51 1.17 1.29
N LEU A 191 46.60 0.50 1.66
CA LEU A 191 47.81 1.14 2.16
C LEU A 191 48.48 2.02 1.08
N GLU A 192 48.50 1.57 -0.18
CA GLU A 192 48.95 2.39 -1.31
C GLU A 192 48.18 3.70 -1.43
N LEU A 193 46.84 3.64 -1.33
CA LEU A 193 45.99 4.83 -1.42
C LEU A 193 46.23 5.77 -0.23
N LEU A 194 46.32 5.23 0.99
CA LEU A 194 46.65 6.02 2.19
C LEU A 194 48.01 6.71 2.06
N LYS A 195 49.04 5.99 1.60
CA LYS A 195 50.38 6.54 1.35
C LYS A 195 50.35 7.64 0.29
N LYS A 196 49.70 7.36 -0.84
CA LYS A 196 49.58 8.31 -1.95
C LYS A 196 48.85 9.58 -1.51
N GLY A 197 47.71 9.45 -0.84
CA GLY A 197 46.92 10.58 -0.37
C GLY A 197 47.67 11.42 0.65
N ASN A 198 48.36 10.79 1.60
CA ASN A 198 49.16 11.50 2.59
C ASN A 198 50.39 12.20 1.97
N ALA A 199 51.08 11.57 1.01
CA ALA A 199 52.17 12.19 0.27
C ALA A 199 51.67 13.38 -0.58
N ASN A 200 50.51 13.26 -1.22
CA ASN A 200 49.90 14.34 -1.99
C ASN A 200 49.47 15.53 -1.10
N ARG A 201 49.06 15.26 0.14
CA ARG A 201 48.79 16.30 1.14
C ARG A 201 50.07 17.05 1.54
N GLN A 202 51.18 16.33 1.73
CA GLN A 202 52.47 16.93 2.11
C GLN A 202 53.10 17.74 0.97
N THR A 203 53.03 17.25 -0.27
CA THR A 203 53.67 17.86 -1.47
C THR A 203 52.93 19.08 -2.05
N GLY A 204 51.94 19.66 -1.35
CA GLY A 204 51.33 20.96 -1.72
C GLY A 204 52.31 22.16 -1.68
N GLU A 205 53.61 21.90 -1.55
CA GLU A 205 54.71 22.81 -1.34
C GLU A 205 54.84 23.89 -2.43
N THR A 206 54.38 25.09 -2.12
CA THR A 206 55.25 26.25 -2.30
C THR A 206 56.09 26.38 -1.03
N LYS A 207 57.41 26.54 -1.17
CA LYS A 207 58.49 26.57 -0.15
C LYS A 207 58.28 27.38 1.14
N MET A 208 57.11 27.96 1.37
CA MET A 208 56.86 28.86 2.48
C MET A 208 56.06 28.24 3.64
N ASN A 209 55.29 27.15 3.48
CA ASN A 209 54.46 26.63 4.59
C ASN A 209 54.25 25.11 4.56
N GLU A 210 54.42 24.48 5.73
CA GLU A 210 54.09 23.09 6.05
C GLU A 210 52.57 22.84 5.88
N THR A 211 52.12 22.65 4.63
CA THR A 211 50.69 22.64 4.24
C THR A 211 49.88 21.60 5.02
N SER A 212 50.49 20.47 5.38
CA SER A 212 49.85 19.42 6.18
C SER A 212 49.38 19.88 7.55
N SER A 213 49.99 20.91 8.14
CA SER A 213 49.53 21.51 9.41
C SER A 213 48.26 22.35 9.25
N ARG A 214 47.97 22.80 8.02
CA ARG A 214 46.94 23.80 7.71
C ARG A 214 45.76 23.27 6.92
N SER A 215 45.84 22.05 6.40
CA SER A 215 44.75 21.38 5.71
C SER A 215 44.14 20.27 6.54
N HIS A 216 42.83 20.08 6.40
CA HIS A 216 42.11 18.93 6.96
C HIS A 216 42.16 17.79 5.95
N ALA A 217 42.53 16.59 6.39
CA ALA A 217 42.45 15.39 5.57
C ALA A 217 41.28 14.52 6.03
N ILE A 218 40.47 14.05 5.09
CA ILE A 218 39.32 13.20 5.34
C ILE A 218 39.48 11.94 4.50
N VAL A 219 39.63 10.79 5.16
CA VAL A 219 39.51 9.48 4.53
C VAL A 219 38.09 9.00 4.74
N GLN A 220 37.36 8.83 3.65
CA GLN A 220 36.04 8.26 3.65
C GLN A 220 36.12 6.83 3.13
N ILE A 221 35.64 5.87 3.92
CA ILE A 221 35.54 4.46 3.53
C ILE A 221 34.07 4.08 3.56
N THR A 222 33.53 3.66 2.42
CA THR A 222 32.18 3.10 2.33
C THR A 222 32.27 1.59 2.35
N ILE A 223 31.56 0.97 3.29
CA ILE A 223 31.45 -0.49 3.43
C ILE A 223 30.03 -0.89 3.00
N SER A 224 29.93 -1.67 1.93
CA SER A 224 28.65 -2.21 1.43
C SER A 224 28.61 -3.70 1.69
N GLN A 225 27.70 -4.16 2.56
CA GLN A 225 27.50 -5.56 2.91
C GLN A 225 26.17 -6.02 2.33
N LYS A 226 26.23 -7.01 1.42
CA LYS A 226 25.05 -7.64 0.85
C LYS A 226 25.05 -9.11 1.20
N TYR A 227 23.96 -9.61 1.74
CA TYR A 227 23.84 -11.01 2.15
C TYR A 227 22.90 -11.75 1.21
N GLY A 228 23.13 -13.05 1.02
CA GLY A 228 22.23 -13.89 0.23
C GLY A 228 20.98 -14.29 1.01
N SER A 229 21.11 -14.41 2.34
CA SER A 229 20.01 -14.77 3.23
C SER A 229 19.02 -13.62 3.41
N LEU A 230 17.71 -13.94 3.42
CA LEU A 230 16.63 -13.01 3.76
C LEU A 230 16.56 -12.64 5.25
N ASP A 231 17.26 -13.42 6.10
CA ASP A 231 17.35 -13.19 7.54
C ASP A 231 18.39 -12.12 7.88
N MET A 232 19.46 -12.06 7.09
CA MET A 232 20.47 -11.01 7.20
C MET A 232 20.07 -9.78 6.40
N ARG A 233 20.37 -8.60 6.94
CA ARG A 233 20.02 -7.32 6.31
C ARG A 233 21.19 -6.80 5.49
N ASP A 234 20.92 -6.42 4.25
CA ASP A 234 21.88 -5.66 3.44
C ASP A 234 22.13 -4.32 4.12
N VAL A 235 23.36 -4.01 4.50
CA VAL A 235 23.70 -2.75 5.19
C VAL A 235 24.81 -2.01 4.46
N GLU A 236 24.80 -0.69 4.56
CA GLU A 236 25.85 0.17 4.04
C GLU A 236 26.28 1.13 5.13
N SER A 237 27.58 1.30 5.36
CA SER A 237 28.09 2.25 6.36
C SER A 237 29.18 3.13 5.75
N VAL A 238 29.30 4.34 6.29
CA VAL A 238 30.36 5.29 5.94
C VAL A 238 31.24 5.50 7.16
N VAL A 239 32.52 5.22 7.00
CA VAL A 239 33.58 5.49 7.97
C VAL A 239 34.28 6.78 7.55
N LEU A 240 34.36 7.75 8.45
CA LEU A 240 35.14 8.97 8.25
C LEU A 240 36.33 8.98 9.22
N LEU A 241 37.54 9.05 8.69
CA LEU A 241 38.77 9.24 9.46
C LEU A 241 39.35 10.61 9.11
N VAL A 242 39.33 11.51 10.08
CA VAL A 242 39.59 12.93 9.86
C VAL A 242 40.82 13.36 10.64
N ASP A 243 41.83 13.88 9.94
CA ASP A 243 42.97 14.57 10.52
C ASP A 243 42.77 16.07 10.32
N LEU A 244 42.35 16.76 11.39
CA LEU A 244 42.08 18.19 11.33
C LEU A 244 43.39 19.00 11.26
N ALA A 245 43.29 20.21 10.71
CA ALA A 245 44.35 21.20 10.80
C ALA A 245 44.72 21.51 12.27
N GLY A 246 45.91 22.06 12.49
CA GLY A 246 46.36 22.53 13.79
C GLY A 246 45.33 23.44 14.45
N SER A 247 45.02 23.18 15.73
CA SER A 247 44.09 23.99 16.50
C SER A 247 44.70 25.26 17.07
N GLU A 248 46.01 25.42 16.97
CA GLU A 248 46.71 26.56 17.53
C GLU A 248 46.22 27.86 16.92
N ARG A 249 46.02 28.86 17.78
CA ARG A 249 45.65 30.18 17.31
C ARG A 249 46.90 30.78 16.70
N GLN A 250 46.86 31.07 15.40
CA GLN A 250 47.81 31.99 14.76
C GLN A 250 47.57 33.40 15.29
N SER A 251 47.96 33.61 16.55
CA SER A 251 47.92 34.89 17.22
C SER A 251 49.12 35.70 16.72
N LYS A 252 48.84 36.76 15.95
CA LYS A 252 49.78 37.85 15.66
C LYS A 252 51.01 37.52 14.79
N THR A 253 50.89 36.71 13.74
CA THR A 253 51.86 36.89 12.66
C THR A 253 51.54 38.22 11.98
N GLU A 254 52.49 39.17 11.95
CA GLU A 254 52.46 40.39 11.12
C GLU A 254 52.44 40.08 9.60
N SER A 255 52.16 38.84 9.23
CA SER A 255 51.99 38.40 7.87
C SER A 255 50.78 39.11 7.27
N THR A 256 51.01 40.05 6.37
CA THR A 256 49.96 40.70 5.56
C THR A 256 49.65 39.85 4.31
N GLY A 257 48.45 40.03 3.74
CA GLY A 257 48.07 39.38 2.48
C GLY A 257 47.58 37.93 2.61
N VAL A 258 48.11 37.04 1.77
CA VAL A 258 47.60 35.66 1.58
C VAL A 258 47.71 34.81 2.86
N ALA A 259 48.82 34.94 3.60
CA ALA A 259 49.04 34.20 4.85
C ALA A 259 48.03 34.59 5.95
N PHE A 260 47.59 35.86 5.99
CA PHE A 260 46.55 36.32 6.92
C PHE A 260 45.18 35.75 6.59
N GLU A 261 44.78 35.79 5.30
CA GLU A 261 43.52 35.19 4.85
C GLU A 261 43.52 33.67 5.06
N GLU A 262 44.68 33.03 4.97
CA GLU A 262 44.86 31.63 5.29
C GLU A 262 44.64 31.32 6.76
N ALA A 263 45.33 32.03 7.65
CA ALA A 263 45.12 31.96 9.08
C ALA A 263 43.64 32.08 9.46
N LYS A 264 42.96 33.06 8.86
CA LYS A 264 41.56 33.36 9.12
C LYS A 264 40.63 32.22 8.68
N LYS A 265 40.84 31.63 7.50
CA LYS A 265 39.99 30.54 6.98
C LYS A 265 40.18 29.22 7.73
N ILE A 266 41.41 28.88 8.12
CA ILE A 266 41.69 27.68 8.93
C ILE A 266 40.95 27.80 10.27
N ASN A 267 41.16 28.93 10.95
CA ASN A 267 40.47 29.23 12.20
C ASN A 267 38.96 29.32 12.03
N GLN A 268 38.44 29.80 10.90
CA GLN A 268 37.01 29.81 10.62
C GLN A 268 36.43 28.39 10.62
N SER A 269 37.05 27.44 9.91
CA SER A 269 36.56 26.05 9.86
C SER A 269 36.51 25.39 11.26
N LEU A 270 37.55 25.58 12.07
CA LEU A 270 37.63 25.05 13.43
C LEU A 270 36.73 25.79 14.42
N LEU A 271 36.61 27.12 14.28
CA LEU A 271 35.70 27.94 15.08
C LEU A 271 34.24 27.55 14.80
N MET A 272 33.88 27.37 13.53
CA MET A 272 32.53 26.93 13.15
C MET A 272 32.26 25.50 13.64
N LEU A 273 33.27 24.62 13.62
CA LEU A 273 33.18 23.30 14.24
C LEU A 273 32.90 23.44 15.75
N GLY A 274 33.69 24.23 16.48
CA GLY A 274 33.48 24.49 17.91
C GLY A 274 32.14 25.14 18.25
N ARG A 275 31.67 26.06 17.42
CA ARG A 275 30.36 26.68 17.58
C ARG A 275 29.22 25.69 17.31
N ALA A 276 29.33 24.87 16.27
CA ALA A 276 28.38 23.79 16.00
C ALA A 276 28.32 22.84 17.20
N MET A 277 29.47 22.48 17.74
CA MET A 277 29.57 21.66 18.94
C MET A 277 28.86 22.28 20.16
N ASN A 278 29.10 23.56 20.46
CA ASN A 278 28.46 24.24 21.59
C ASN A 278 26.94 24.38 21.41
N SER A 279 26.48 24.64 20.18
CA SER A 279 25.05 24.71 19.84
C SER A 279 24.33 23.39 20.12
N PHE A 280 24.97 22.25 19.86
CA PHE A 280 24.38 20.94 20.18
C PHE A 280 24.42 20.60 21.68
N SER A 281 25.37 21.15 22.43
CA SER A 281 25.52 20.94 23.87
C SER A 281 24.49 21.74 24.68
N ASP A 282 24.19 22.97 24.29
CA ASP A 282 23.19 23.82 24.95
C ASP A 282 21.77 23.44 24.51
N ARG A 283 21.20 22.43 25.20
CA ARG A 283 19.79 21.98 25.01
C ARG A 283 18.72 23.02 25.39
N LYS A 284 19.06 24.30 25.54
CA LYS A 284 18.09 25.37 25.83
C LYS A 284 17.53 25.88 24.50
N GLY A 285 16.29 25.47 24.23
CA GLY A 285 15.53 25.81 23.04
C GLY A 285 15.54 27.30 22.70
N GLY A 286 15.52 27.62 21.41
CA GLY A 286 15.49 28.98 20.94
C GLY A 286 16.17 29.16 19.59
N ASP A 287 17.43 29.60 19.58
CA ASP A 287 17.79 30.55 18.53
C ASP A 287 19.21 30.44 17.92
N ALA A 288 19.83 29.27 17.92
CA ALA A 288 21.11 29.14 17.21
C ALA A 288 21.34 27.73 16.65
N PHE A 289 20.47 27.26 15.75
CA PHE A 289 20.88 26.20 14.83
C PHE A 289 21.94 26.81 13.92
N ILE A 290 23.21 26.68 14.28
CA ILE A 290 24.28 27.16 13.43
C ILE A 290 24.20 26.33 12.16
N SER A 291 23.97 27.00 11.03
CA SER A 291 23.94 26.31 9.76
C SER A 291 25.30 25.64 9.55
N LEU A 292 25.34 24.32 9.63
CA LEU A 292 26.50 23.48 9.30
C LEU A 292 27.03 23.76 7.88
N ARG A 293 26.30 24.55 7.07
CA ARG A 293 26.72 25.06 5.76
C ARG A 293 27.75 26.19 5.82
N ALA A 294 28.08 26.73 6.99
CA ALA A 294 28.97 27.89 7.11
C ALA A 294 30.44 27.62 6.76
N SER A 295 30.87 26.35 6.78
CA SER A 295 32.18 25.92 6.27
C SER A 295 32.07 24.62 5.51
N LYS A 296 32.96 24.37 4.55
CA LYS A 296 33.02 23.10 3.83
C LYS A 296 33.28 21.92 4.75
N LEU A 297 34.11 22.10 5.79
CA LEU A 297 34.41 21.08 6.78
C LEU A 297 33.17 20.68 7.59
N THR A 298 32.47 21.66 8.18
CA THR A 298 31.24 21.39 8.95
C THR A 298 30.14 20.78 8.11
N ARG A 299 30.13 21.07 6.79
CA ARG A 299 29.20 20.45 5.85
C ARG A 299 29.55 18.99 5.58
N LEU A 300 30.84 18.67 5.39
CA LEU A 300 31.29 17.27 5.22
C LEU A 300 31.07 16.43 6.47
N LEU A 301 31.20 17.04 7.65
CA LEU A 301 31.01 16.38 8.94
C LEU A 301 29.62 16.59 9.53
N SER A 302 28.63 17.01 8.73
CA SER A 302 27.30 17.36 9.26
C SER A 302 26.62 16.18 9.95
N GLU A 303 26.84 14.97 9.44
CA GLU A 303 26.33 13.74 10.05
C GLU A 303 27.06 13.36 11.35
N SER A 304 28.32 13.79 11.49
CA SER A 304 29.19 13.47 12.63
C SER A 304 28.85 14.28 13.89
N PHE A 305 28.19 15.44 13.76
CA PHE A 305 27.79 16.32 14.86
C PHE A 305 26.28 16.56 14.85
N GLY A 306 25.55 15.79 15.66
CA GLY A 306 24.09 15.84 15.80
C GLY A 306 23.30 15.01 14.78
N GLY A 307 23.97 14.35 13.82
CA GLY A 307 23.35 13.57 12.75
C GLY A 307 23.37 12.06 12.95
N ASN A 308 23.34 11.33 11.83
CA ASN A 308 23.37 9.87 11.77
C ASN A 308 24.81 9.34 11.68
N SER A 309 25.58 9.45 12.76
CA SER A 309 26.90 8.84 12.90
C SER A 309 27.22 8.58 14.37
N LYS A 310 27.84 7.44 14.68
CA LYS A 310 28.56 7.28 15.95
C LYS A 310 29.92 7.97 15.80
N THR A 311 30.33 8.75 16.78
CA THR A 311 31.47 9.65 16.61
C THR A 311 32.43 9.57 17.78
N TRP A 312 33.71 9.49 17.45
CA TRP A 312 34.85 9.51 18.35
C TRP A 312 35.70 10.74 18.07
N MET A 313 36.15 11.39 19.14
CA MET A 313 37.16 12.44 19.09
C MET A 313 38.45 11.90 19.70
N LEU A 314 39.56 12.08 18.99
CA LEU A 314 40.89 11.88 19.54
C LEU A 314 41.56 13.24 19.73
N ALA A 315 41.48 13.77 20.95
CA ALA A 315 42.18 14.99 21.35
C ALA A 315 43.66 14.66 21.60
N THR A 316 44.56 15.29 20.86
CA THR A 316 46.00 15.07 21.00
C THR A 316 46.63 16.30 21.64
N VAL A 317 47.32 16.11 22.76
CA VAL A 317 47.83 17.21 23.60
C VAL A 317 49.33 17.08 23.84
N SER A 318 50.03 18.21 23.96
CA SER A 318 51.43 18.22 24.38
C SER A 318 51.53 18.25 25.90
N THR A 319 52.52 17.55 26.45
CA THR A 319 52.83 17.52 27.87
C THR A 319 53.73 18.67 28.33
N ALA A 320 54.29 19.41 27.38
CA ALA A 320 55.30 20.44 27.62
C ALA A 320 54.70 21.79 28.03
N ALA A 321 55.41 22.49 28.93
CA ALA A 321 54.96 23.77 29.51
C ALA A 321 54.79 24.90 28.50
N ASN A 322 55.62 24.94 27.45
CA ASN A 322 55.52 25.92 26.37
C ASN A 322 54.23 25.79 25.53
N ASN A 323 53.57 24.64 25.58
CA ASN A 323 52.34 24.33 24.85
C ASN A 323 51.07 24.40 25.71
N LEU A 324 51.20 24.82 26.97
CA LEU A 324 50.11 24.75 27.96
C LEU A 324 48.80 25.39 27.48
N THR A 325 48.89 26.59 26.90
CA THR A 325 47.72 27.36 26.45
C THR A 325 46.91 26.60 25.40
N GLU A 326 47.60 25.93 24.47
CA GLU A 326 46.97 25.16 23.40
C GLU A 326 46.48 23.80 23.90
N THR A 327 47.20 23.18 24.85
CA THR A 327 46.73 21.98 25.54
C THR A 327 45.43 22.25 26.31
N ILE A 328 45.35 23.32 27.11
CA ILE A 328 44.11 23.70 27.82
C ILE A 328 42.97 23.93 26.83
N SER A 329 43.21 24.70 25.77
CA SER A 329 42.20 24.96 24.73
C SER A 329 41.69 23.67 24.09
N THR A 330 42.58 22.70 23.86
CA THR A 330 42.24 21.39 23.31
C THR A 330 41.41 20.55 24.28
N LEU A 331 41.76 20.55 25.58
CA LEU A 331 41.05 19.83 26.63
C LEU A 331 39.65 20.40 26.87
N GLU A 332 39.50 21.72 26.91
CA GLU A 332 38.20 22.40 27.01
C GLU A 332 37.31 22.10 25.80
N TYR A 333 37.89 22.13 24.60
CA TYR A 333 37.18 21.77 23.37
C TYR A 333 36.68 20.31 23.40
N ALA A 334 37.54 19.39 23.86
CA ALA A 334 37.21 17.98 24.02
C ALA A 334 36.11 17.76 25.07
N GLN A 335 36.12 18.52 26.16
CA GLN A 335 35.08 18.47 27.19
C GLN A 335 33.72 18.96 26.67
N ASN A 336 33.71 19.99 25.81
CA ASN A 336 32.48 20.47 25.16
C ASN A 336 31.94 19.44 24.15
N ALA A 337 32.82 18.74 23.43
CA ALA A 337 32.42 17.70 22.46
C ALA A 337 31.68 16.54 23.15
N MET A 338 32.08 16.19 24.37
CA MET A 338 31.40 15.17 25.17
C MET A 338 29.93 15.48 25.48
N ALA A 339 29.46 16.72 25.37
CA ALA A 339 28.05 17.04 25.62
C ALA A 339 27.14 16.82 24.39
N ILE A 340 27.73 16.61 23.20
CA ILE A 340 27.01 16.37 21.96
C ILE A 340 26.46 14.95 21.93
N THR A 341 25.20 14.82 21.50
CA THR A 341 24.53 13.53 21.32
C THR A 341 24.02 13.39 19.89
N ASN A 342 24.49 12.35 19.20
CA ASN A 342 24.07 11.97 17.86
C ASN A 342 22.89 10.99 17.90
N LYS A 343 22.14 10.93 16.80
CA LYS A 343 21.03 9.98 16.60
C LYS A 343 21.40 8.96 15.54
N ALA A 344 22.44 8.16 15.82
CA ALA A 344 22.91 7.12 14.93
C ALA A 344 21.85 6.03 14.72
N LYS A 345 21.69 5.62 13.46
CA LYS A 345 20.78 4.59 12.97
C LYS A 345 21.53 3.76 11.94
N VAL A 346 21.23 2.47 11.87
CA VAL A 346 21.72 1.60 10.80
C VAL A 346 21.15 2.11 9.48
N ASN A 347 21.99 2.26 8.45
CA ASN A 347 21.47 2.68 7.14
C ASN A 347 20.72 1.53 6.48
N ASP A 348 19.46 1.75 6.14
CA ASP A 348 18.68 0.81 5.34
C ASP A 348 19.04 0.94 3.85
N THR A 349 19.39 -0.18 3.22
CA THR A 349 19.51 -0.23 1.76
C THR A 349 18.14 -0.16 1.08
N LYS A 350 18.10 0.24 -0.19
CA LYS A 350 16.85 0.28 -0.99
C LYS A 350 16.09 -1.05 -0.94
N LYS A 351 16.81 -2.17 -1.00
CA LYS A 351 16.25 -3.53 -0.88
C LYS A 351 15.59 -3.77 0.46
N ASN A 352 16.20 -3.34 1.58
CA ASN A 352 15.59 -3.51 2.90
C ASN A 352 14.30 -2.69 3.03
N ILE A 353 14.27 -1.48 2.49
CA ILE A 353 13.07 -0.63 2.48
C ILE A 353 11.96 -1.32 1.69
N GLU A 354 12.27 -1.89 0.53
CA GLU A 354 11.33 -2.62 -0.31
C GLU A 354 10.86 -3.92 0.35
N LEU A 355 11.75 -4.71 0.93
CA LEU A 355 11.42 -5.92 1.69
C LEU A 355 10.53 -5.61 2.90
N LYS A 356 10.80 -4.50 3.62
CA LYS A 356 9.94 -4.06 4.73
C LYS A 356 8.53 -3.73 4.23
N ARG A 357 8.42 -2.94 3.16
CA ARG A 357 7.12 -2.61 2.54
C ARG A 357 6.39 -3.85 2.05
N LEU A 358 7.11 -4.80 1.47
CA LEU A 358 6.54 -6.04 0.97
C LEU A 358 6.04 -6.92 2.13
N ARG A 359 6.80 -7.03 3.24
CA ARG A 359 6.36 -7.74 4.46
C ARG A 359 5.12 -7.09 5.08
N GLU A 360 5.09 -5.76 5.17
CA GLU A 360 3.92 -5.01 5.63
C GLU A 360 2.70 -5.24 4.72
N PHE A 361 2.92 -5.29 3.40
CA PHE A 361 1.88 -5.57 2.42
C PHE A 361 1.36 -7.01 2.51
N VAL A 362 2.24 -8.00 2.66
CA VAL A 362 1.86 -9.41 2.86
C VAL A 362 1.04 -9.58 4.14
N ALA A 363 1.49 -9.03 5.27
CA ALA A 363 0.73 -9.07 6.52
C ALA A 363 -0.66 -8.41 6.39
N SER A 364 -0.75 -7.31 5.65
CA SER A 364 -2.04 -6.66 5.35
C SER A 364 -2.94 -7.53 4.47
N LEU A 365 -2.38 -8.23 3.48
CA LEU A 365 -3.13 -9.14 2.62
C LEU A 365 -3.62 -10.39 3.38
N GLU A 366 -2.77 -10.97 4.23
CA GLU A 366 -3.14 -12.09 5.09
C GLU A 366 -4.30 -11.72 6.01
N GLY A 367 -4.22 -10.56 6.68
CA GLY A 367 -5.33 -10.06 7.52
C GLY A 367 -6.63 -9.83 6.72
N ARG A 368 -6.55 -9.39 5.46
CA ARG A 368 -7.73 -9.28 4.58
C ARG A 368 -8.30 -10.64 4.18
N LEU A 369 -7.45 -11.63 3.95
CA LEU A 369 -7.88 -13.00 3.64
C LEU A 369 -8.60 -13.63 4.82
N ASP A 370 -8.15 -13.41 6.05
CA ASP A 370 -8.82 -13.91 7.25
C ASP A 370 -10.22 -13.30 7.43
N VAL A 371 -10.36 -11.98 7.22
CA VAL A 371 -11.68 -11.31 7.25
C VAL A 371 -12.60 -11.87 6.18
N LEU A 372 -12.11 -12.05 4.95
CA LEU A 372 -12.89 -12.63 3.86
C LEU A 372 -13.28 -14.09 4.14
N ALA A 373 -12.41 -14.87 4.78
CA ALA A 373 -12.71 -16.25 5.18
C ALA A 373 -13.85 -16.30 6.20
N LEU A 374 -13.84 -15.40 7.20
CA LEU A 374 -14.93 -15.27 8.17
C LEU A 374 -16.24 -14.82 7.52
N GLU A 375 -16.20 -13.84 6.62
CA GLU A 375 -17.39 -13.40 5.88
C GLU A 375 -17.96 -14.51 5.00
N LYS A 376 -17.09 -15.27 4.33
CA LYS A 376 -17.48 -16.44 3.52
C LYS A 376 -18.17 -17.49 4.40
N GLN A 377 -17.62 -17.80 5.57
CA GLN A 377 -18.24 -18.75 6.50
C GLN A 377 -19.61 -18.26 6.97
N ARG A 378 -19.73 -16.99 7.37
CA ARG A 378 -21.01 -16.40 7.80
C ARG A 378 -22.08 -16.49 6.70
N LYS A 379 -21.71 -16.15 5.46
CA LYS A 379 -22.61 -16.27 4.31
C LYS A 379 -22.98 -17.73 4.02
N GLN A 380 -22.06 -18.68 4.22
CA GLN A 380 -22.35 -20.10 4.03
C GLN A 380 -23.36 -20.63 5.07
N GLU A 381 -23.25 -20.18 6.32
CA GLU A 381 -24.22 -20.50 7.38
C GLU A 381 -25.60 -19.89 7.09
N GLU A 382 -25.63 -18.64 6.62
CA GLU A 382 -26.86 -17.94 6.21
C GLU A 382 -27.53 -18.64 5.03
N ILE A 383 -26.78 -19.02 4.00
CA ILE A 383 -27.28 -19.82 2.87
C ILE A 383 -27.84 -21.15 3.38
N GLY A 384 -27.17 -21.81 4.31
CA GLY A 384 -27.64 -23.06 4.93
C GLY A 384 -29.01 -22.89 5.59
N ARG A 385 -29.20 -21.83 6.38
CA ARG A 385 -30.48 -21.51 7.05
C ARG A 385 -31.59 -21.21 6.04
N LEU A 386 -31.31 -20.34 5.07
CA LEU A 386 -32.26 -19.96 4.02
C LEU A 386 -32.68 -21.17 3.16
N THR A 387 -31.75 -22.10 2.92
CA THR A 387 -32.04 -23.34 2.19
C THR A 387 -33.02 -24.23 2.98
N GLN A 388 -32.82 -24.39 4.29
CA GLN A 388 -33.75 -25.15 5.14
C GLN A 388 -35.13 -24.49 5.22
N GLU A 389 -35.18 -23.16 5.37
CA GLU A 389 -36.43 -22.41 5.39
C GLU A 389 -37.20 -22.53 4.06
N ARG A 390 -36.48 -22.39 2.93
CA ARG A 390 -37.04 -22.60 1.60
C ARG A 390 -37.62 -24.01 1.46
N ASP A 391 -36.92 -25.04 1.92
CA ASP A 391 -37.38 -26.43 1.79
C ASP A 391 -38.60 -26.71 2.67
N LYS A 392 -38.66 -26.13 3.87
CA LYS A 392 -39.86 -26.16 4.72
C LYS A 392 -41.05 -25.48 4.07
N LEU A 393 -40.86 -24.26 3.55
CA LEU A 393 -41.91 -23.52 2.83
C LEU A 393 -42.39 -24.27 1.59
N ARG A 394 -41.48 -24.92 0.85
CA ARG A 394 -41.85 -25.78 -0.29
C ARG A 394 -42.73 -26.94 0.12
N GLN A 395 -42.47 -27.59 1.25
CA GLN A 395 -43.32 -28.66 1.78
C GLN A 395 -44.70 -28.12 2.21
N GLU A 396 -44.74 -26.97 2.89
CA GLU A 396 -45.99 -26.33 3.31
C GLU A 396 -46.84 -25.90 2.09
N VAL A 397 -46.22 -25.33 1.05
CA VAL A 397 -46.89 -24.97 -0.20
C VAL A 397 -47.38 -26.21 -0.96
N ALA A 398 -46.60 -27.30 -1.01
CA ALA A 398 -47.04 -28.55 -1.63
C ALA A 398 -48.26 -29.14 -0.90
N PHE A 399 -48.28 -29.07 0.43
CA PHE A 399 -49.44 -29.47 1.24
C PHE A 399 -50.65 -28.57 0.98
N ALA A 400 -50.47 -27.25 0.99
CA ALA A 400 -51.54 -26.29 0.71
C ALA A 400 -52.10 -26.44 -0.71
N GLY A 401 -51.25 -26.72 -1.70
CA GLY A 401 -51.66 -27.01 -3.08
C GLY A 401 -52.55 -28.26 -3.17
N SER A 402 -52.21 -29.32 -2.44
CA SER A 402 -53.07 -30.51 -2.35
C SER A 402 -54.44 -30.22 -1.71
N VAL A 403 -54.50 -29.32 -0.72
CA VAL A 403 -55.76 -28.90 -0.10
C VAL A 403 -56.58 -28.02 -1.04
N HIS A 404 -55.93 -27.13 -1.79
CA HIS A 404 -56.57 -26.29 -2.80
C HIS A 404 -57.16 -27.14 -3.95
N ASP A 405 -56.38 -28.07 -4.51
CA ASP A 405 -56.87 -29.01 -5.54
C ASP A 405 -58.09 -29.83 -5.07
N ALA A 406 -58.08 -30.26 -3.80
CA ALA A 406 -59.19 -30.98 -3.22
C ALA A 406 -60.43 -30.08 -3.06
N ARG A 407 -60.23 -28.82 -2.66
CA ARG A 407 -61.30 -27.82 -2.54
C ARG A 407 -61.91 -27.49 -3.90
N ASP A 408 -61.10 -27.25 -4.93
CA ASP A 408 -61.58 -26.88 -6.26
C ASP A 408 -62.39 -28.02 -6.89
N LYS A 409 -61.93 -29.27 -6.75
CA LYS A 409 -62.70 -30.45 -7.16
C LYS A 409 -64.04 -30.55 -6.44
N LEU A 410 -64.08 -30.21 -5.15
CA LEU A 410 -65.31 -30.25 -4.34
C LEU A 410 -66.28 -29.14 -4.76
N GLU A 411 -65.80 -27.90 -4.98
CA GLU A 411 -66.62 -26.79 -5.46
C GLU A 411 -67.22 -27.09 -6.85
N LEU A 412 -66.43 -27.67 -7.76
CA LEU A 412 -66.90 -28.06 -9.09
C LEU A 412 -67.99 -29.14 -9.02
N ALA A 413 -67.80 -30.16 -8.19
CA ALA A 413 -68.81 -31.20 -7.96
C ALA A 413 -70.10 -30.62 -7.36
N LEU A 414 -69.97 -29.68 -6.41
CA LEU A 414 -71.10 -29.06 -5.73
C LEU A 414 -71.91 -28.16 -6.68
N ASN A 415 -71.24 -27.43 -7.57
CA ASN A 415 -71.89 -26.66 -8.64
C ASN A 415 -72.60 -27.56 -9.66
N ASN A 416 -71.99 -28.66 -10.08
CA ASN A 416 -72.62 -29.64 -10.98
C ASN A 416 -73.90 -30.23 -10.35
N ILE A 417 -73.87 -30.57 -9.07
CA ILE A 417 -75.04 -31.06 -8.32
C ILE A 417 -76.11 -29.98 -8.24
N ARG A 418 -75.74 -28.72 -7.95
CA ARG A 418 -76.70 -27.59 -7.93
C ARG A 418 -77.39 -27.40 -9.26
N LEU A 419 -76.64 -27.38 -10.36
CA LEU A 419 -77.20 -27.23 -11.72
C LEU A 419 -78.11 -28.40 -12.08
N SER A 420 -77.70 -29.63 -11.78
CA SER A 420 -78.53 -30.82 -11.98
C SER A 420 -79.81 -30.77 -11.16
N ASN A 421 -79.75 -30.32 -9.90
CA ASN A 421 -80.92 -30.15 -9.03
C ASN A 421 -81.86 -29.04 -9.52
N ILE A 422 -81.34 -27.93 -10.06
CA ILE A 422 -82.17 -26.89 -10.68
C ILE A 422 -82.89 -27.45 -11.91
N ALA A 423 -82.18 -28.20 -12.76
CA ALA A 423 -82.77 -28.85 -13.92
C ALA A 423 -83.85 -29.87 -13.51
N LEU A 424 -83.58 -30.69 -12.48
CA LEU A 424 -84.53 -31.64 -11.90
C LEU A 424 -85.75 -30.92 -11.31
N ARG A 425 -85.57 -29.83 -10.57
CA ARG A 425 -86.69 -29.03 -10.03
C ARG A 425 -87.57 -28.49 -11.14
N ARG A 426 -86.97 -27.92 -12.19
CA ARG A 426 -87.70 -27.46 -13.38
C ARG A 426 -88.44 -28.61 -14.09
N ARG A 427 -87.84 -29.81 -14.13
CA ARG A 427 -88.52 -31.01 -14.68
C ARG A 427 -89.71 -31.43 -13.81
N VAL A 428 -89.60 -31.35 -12.49
CA VAL A 428 -90.69 -31.69 -11.56
C VAL A 428 -91.80 -30.65 -11.64
N GLU A 429 -91.48 -29.35 -11.67
CA GLU A 429 -92.45 -28.27 -11.87
C GLU A 429 -93.17 -28.41 -13.22
N ALA A 430 -92.43 -28.58 -14.32
CA ALA A 430 -93.01 -28.79 -15.65
C ALA A 430 -93.87 -30.06 -15.73
N ALA A 431 -93.50 -31.13 -15.02
CA ALA A 431 -94.31 -32.34 -14.92
C ALA A 431 -95.60 -32.11 -14.11
N SER A 432 -95.54 -31.30 -13.04
CA SER A 432 -96.72 -30.95 -12.24
C SER A 432 -97.70 -30.03 -12.97
N GLU A 433 -97.20 -29.20 -13.90
CA GLU A 433 -98.01 -28.30 -14.74
C GLU A 433 -98.47 -28.93 -16.07
N GLY A 434 -98.11 -30.20 -16.33
CA GLY A 434 -98.54 -30.91 -17.55
C GLY A 434 -97.78 -30.54 -18.83
N PHE A 435 -96.69 -29.77 -18.75
CA PHE A 435 -95.86 -29.35 -19.89
C PHE A 435 -94.69 -30.31 -20.18
N ILE A 436 -94.92 -31.62 -20.09
CA ILE A 436 -93.86 -32.64 -20.30
C ILE A 436 -93.37 -32.67 -21.77
N HIS A 437 -94.18 -32.25 -22.74
CA HIS A 437 -93.87 -32.42 -24.16
C HIS A 437 -92.82 -31.46 -24.77
N SER A 438 -92.20 -30.56 -24.00
CA SER A 438 -91.16 -29.65 -24.52
C SER A 438 -89.72 -29.93 -24.04
N LEU A 439 -89.48 -30.97 -23.24
CA LEU A 439 -88.15 -31.23 -22.65
C LEU A 439 -87.55 -32.59 -23.00
N ASP A 440 -88.26 -33.43 -23.76
CA ASP A 440 -87.62 -34.58 -24.39
C ASP A 440 -86.61 -34.05 -25.40
N ASN A 441 -85.34 -34.39 -25.17
CA ASN A 441 -84.13 -34.13 -25.97
C ASN A 441 -84.19 -34.62 -27.45
N LYS A 442 -85.38 -34.72 -28.04
CA LYS A 442 -85.57 -34.66 -29.48
C LYS A 442 -85.08 -33.29 -29.93
N SER A 443 -83.83 -33.26 -30.39
CA SER A 443 -83.26 -32.28 -31.32
C SER A 443 -84.27 -31.16 -31.60
N CYS A 444 -84.19 -30.07 -30.85
CA CYS A 444 -85.05 -28.93 -31.11
C CYS A 444 -84.69 -28.47 -32.51
N PHE A 445 -85.47 -28.86 -33.52
CA PHE A 445 -85.23 -28.59 -34.95
C PHE A 445 -85.35 -27.08 -35.28
N LEU A 446 -85.45 -26.22 -34.26
CA LEU A 446 -85.64 -24.78 -34.39
C LEU A 446 -84.30 -24.03 -34.54
N PHE A 447 -83.23 -24.50 -33.90
CA PHE A 447 -81.93 -23.81 -33.96
C PHE A 447 -80.74 -24.72 -33.64
N PHE A 448 -79.59 -24.38 -34.22
CA PHE A 448 -78.28 -24.88 -33.86
C PHE A 448 -77.67 -24.02 -32.75
N LYS A 449 -77.05 -24.67 -31.75
CA LYS A 449 -76.26 -24.00 -30.72
C LYS A 449 -74.94 -24.71 -30.51
N GLY A 450 -73.85 -23.96 -30.70
CA GLY A 450 -72.49 -24.41 -30.50
C GLY A 450 -71.79 -23.61 -29.39
N ARG A 451 -70.92 -24.24 -28.61
CA ARG A 451 -70.17 -23.59 -27.53
C ARG A 451 -68.66 -23.86 -27.64
N CYS A 452 -67.85 -22.87 -27.29
CA CYS A 452 -66.40 -23.04 -27.10
C CYS A 452 -65.85 -21.99 -26.14
N SER A 453 -64.64 -22.20 -25.63
CA SER A 453 -64.01 -21.30 -24.65
C SER A 453 -62.52 -21.12 -24.90
N ILE A 454 -61.93 -20.01 -24.45
CA ILE A 454 -60.49 -19.70 -24.61
C ILE A 454 -59.88 -19.09 -23.35
N THR A 455 -58.56 -19.25 -23.20
CA THR A 455 -57.73 -18.62 -22.15
C THR A 455 -57.11 -17.31 -22.66
N LEU A 456 -56.52 -16.52 -21.76
CA LEU A 456 -55.80 -15.26 -22.09
C LEU A 456 -54.28 -15.40 -22.07
N GLU A 457 -53.74 -16.63 -21.96
CA GLU A 457 -52.29 -16.89 -21.87
C GLU A 457 -51.50 -16.20 -22.98
N SER A 458 -52.02 -16.24 -24.22
CA SER A 458 -51.33 -15.66 -25.39
C SER A 458 -51.17 -14.15 -25.27
N VAL A 459 -52.19 -13.48 -24.74
CA VAL A 459 -52.19 -12.03 -24.55
C VAL A 459 -51.20 -11.63 -23.45
N LEU A 460 -51.13 -12.40 -22.36
CA LEU A 460 -50.17 -12.17 -21.27
C LEU A 460 -48.71 -12.37 -21.70
N ARG A 461 -48.46 -13.27 -22.66
CA ARG A 461 -47.14 -13.42 -23.30
C ARG A 461 -46.84 -12.33 -24.34
N GLY A 462 -47.76 -11.40 -24.59
CA GLY A 462 -47.60 -10.35 -25.60
C GLY A 462 -47.85 -10.81 -27.04
N GLN A 463 -48.44 -12.00 -27.24
CA GLN A 463 -48.60 -12.61 -28.57
C GLN A 463 -49.96 -12.25 -29.20
N ARG A 464 -49.94 -11.88 -30.48
CA ARG A 464 -51.14 -11.88 -31.32
C ARG A 464 -51.44 -13.32 -31.76
N ARG A 465 -52.62 -13.84 -31.42
CA ARG A 465 -53.05 -15.17 -31.85
C ARG A 465 -54.39 -15.15 -32.57
N SER A 466 -54.52 -16.06 -33.54
CA SER A 466 -55.77 -16.40 -34.21
C SER A 466 -56.14 -17.82 -33.84
N PHE A 467 -57.40 -18.04 -33.49
CA PHE A 467 -57.96 -19.31 -33.06
C PHE A 467 -59.03 -19.78 -34.04
N TYR A 468 -59.00 -21.06 -34.36
CA TYR A 468 -60.03 -21.77 -35.13
C TYR A 468 -60.53 -22.92 -34.25
N ILE A 469 -61.66 -22.72 -33.57
CA ILE A 469 -62.10 -23.61 -32.49
C ILE A 469 -63.38 -24.32 -32.90
N GLY A 470 -63.39 -25.64 -32.87
CA GLY A 470 -64.60 -26.42 -33.12
C GLY A 470 -65.67 -26.18 -32.05
N LEU A 471 -66.91 -26.05 -32.49
CA LEU A 471 -68.04 -25.79 -31.62
C LEU A 471 -68.59 -27.10 -31.06
N LEU A 472 -68.83 -27.13 -29.76
CA LEU A 472 -69.44 -28.25 -29.06
C LEU A 472 -70.97 -28.05 -28.98
N THR A 473 -71.75 -29.10 -29.20
CA THR A 473 -73.18 -29.10 -28.89
C THR A 473 -73.41 -28.95 -27.37
N GLU A 474 -74.66 -28.76 -26.95
CA GLU A 474 -75.00 -28.80 -25.51
C GLU A 474 -74.66 -30.14 -24.84
N SER A 475 -74.59 -31.24 -25.59
CA SER A 475 -74.16 -32.55 -25.11
C SER A 475 -72.63 -32.73 -25.11
N GLY A 476 -71.85 -31.72 -25.51
CA GLY A 476 -70.39 -31.79 -25.56
C GLY A 476 -69.84 -32.53 -26.78
N VAL A 477 -70.64 -32.77 -27.82
CA VAL A 477 -70.19 -33.40 -29.07
C VAL A 477 -69.61 -32.34 -29.99
N LEU A 478 -68.41 -32.59 -30.53
CA LEU A 478 -67.77 -31.70 -31.49
C LEU A 478 -68.54 -31.68 -32.81
N THR A 479 -68.85 -30.49 -33.30
CA THR A 479 -69.53 -30.25 -34.57
C THR A 479 -68.51 -29.92 -35.67
N GLU A 480 -68.93 -29.99 -36.94
CA GLU A 480 -68.13 -29.51 -38.08
C GLU A 480 -67.96 -27.98 -38.09
N ALA A 481 -68.80 -27.27 -37.33
CA ALA A 481 -68.76 -25.83 -37.23
C ALA A 481 -67.57 -25.36 -36.39
N THR A 482 -66.87 -24.33 -36.86
CA THR A 482 -65.69 -23.74 -36.23
C THR A 482 -65.86 -22.23 -36.05
N LEU A 483 -65.49 -21.71 -34.89
CA LEU A 483 -65.50 -20.28 -34.57
C LEU A 483 -64.09 -19.69 -34.75
N HIS A 484 -64.01 -18.54 -35.41
CA HIS A 484 -62.77 -17.86 -35.77
C HIS A 484 -62.62 -16.60 -34.92
N ILE A 485 -61.58 -16.56 -34.08
CA ILE A 485 -61.34 -15.47 -33.13
C ILE A 485 -59.89 -15.00 -33.24
N GLN A 486 -59.66 -13.69 -33.11
CA GLN A 486 -58.33 -13.12 -32.95
C GLN A 486 -58.22 -12.39 -31.61
N LEU A 487 -57.09 -12.55 -30.94
CA LEU A 487 -56.75 -11.87 -29.69
C LEU A 487 -55.37 -11.24 -29.83
N PHE A 488 -55.24 -9.98 -29.42
CA PHE A 488 -53.96 -9.28 -29.43
C PHE A 488 -53.87 -8.20 -28.35
N PRO A 489 -52.68 -7.99 -27.75
CA PRO A 489 -52.45 -6.88 -26.83
C PRO A 489 -52.52 -5.54 -27.57
N CYS A 490 -52.99 -4.48 -26.90
CA CYS A 490 -53.08 -3.14 -27.48
C CYS A 490 -51.78 -2.33 -27.38
N GLU A 491 -50.83 -2.71 -26.53
CA GLU A 491 -49.60 -1.96 -26.32
C GLU A 491 -48.61 -2.18 -27.48
N HIS A 492 -48.16 -1.10 -28.12
CA HIS A 492 -47.20 -1.11 -29.25
C HIS A 492 -45.83 -1.73 -28.92
N HIS A 493 -45.53 -1.98 -27.64
CA HIS A 493 -44.27 -2.54 -27.15
C HIS A 493 -44.45 -3.81 -26.32
N ALA A 494 -45.48 -4.61 -26.62
CA ALA A 494 -45.59 -5.97 -26.13
C ALA A 494 -44.52 -6.86 -26.79
N ASN A 495 -43.25 -6.66 -26.43
CA ASN A 495 -42.20 -7.65 -26.66
C ASN A 495 -42.71 -8.98 -26.09
N GLU A 496 -42.50 -10.09 -26.82
CA GLU A 496 -42.81 -11.42 -26.28
C GLU A 496 -42.17 -11.55 -24.88
N ARG A 497 -42.99 -11.89 -23.89
CA ARG A 497 -42.55 -11.99 -22.49
C ARG A 497 -42.48 -13.47 -22.12
N ASP A 498 -41.35 -13.92 -21.61
CA ASP A 498 -41.17 -15.31 -21.16
C ASP A 498 -42.07 -15.65 -19.96
N ASP A 499 -42.31 -14.67 -19.08
CA ASP A 499 -43.04 -14.84 -17.83
C ASP A 499 -44.27 -13.92 -17.72
N PRO A 500 -45.50 -14.47 -17.75
CA PRO A 500 -46.75 -13.75 -17.49
C PRO A 500 -46.78 -13.00 -16.15
N MET A 501 -46.03 -13.45 -15.12
CA MET A 501 -46.01 -12.81 -13.80
C MET A 501 -45.42 -11.40 -13.80
N GLN A 502 -44.76 -10.99 -14.88
CA GLN A 502 -44.29 -9.61 -15.05
C GLN A 502 -45.42 -8.57 -15.13
N PHE A 503 -46.68 -9.02 -15.25
CA PHE A 503 -47.87 -8.16 -15.20
C PHE A 503 -48.39 -7.86 -13.79
N ILE A 504 -47.79 -8.42 -12.73
CA ILE A 504 -48.25 -8.14 -11.36
C ILE A 504 -48.23 -6.62 -11.10
N GLY A 505 -49.38 -6.06 -10.72
CA GLY A 505 -49.61 -4.64 -10.48
C GLY A 505 -49.80 -3.78 -11.74
N LYS A 506 -49.74 -4.36 -12.94
CA LYS A 506 -49.93 -3.64 -14.22
C LYS A 506 -51.34 -3.84 -14.77
N SER A 507 -51.81 -2.87 -15.54
CA SER A 507 -53.05 -3.00 -16.32
C SER A 507 -52.80 -3.78 -17.62
N LEU A 508 -53.72 -4.65 -17.99
CA LEU A 508 -53.69 -5.36 -19.27
C LEU A 508 -54.79 -4.83 -20.18
N ARG A 509 -54.39 -4.21 -21.30
CA ARG A 509 -55.30 -3.78 -22.36
C ARG A 509 -55.13 -4.66 -23.59
N PHE A 510 -56.21 -5.28 -24.05
CA PHE A 510 -56.19 -6.20 -25.18
C PHE A 510 -57.47 -6.12 -26.01
N CYS A 511 -57.37 -6.59 -27.25
CA CYS A 511 -58.45 -6.56 -28.22
C CYS A 511 -58.89 -7.98 -28.56
N LEU A 512 -60.19 -8.23 -28.45
CA LEU A 512 -60.86 -9.44 -28.92
C LEU A 512 -61.58 -9.11 -30.24
N HIS A 513 -61.30 -9.88 -31.29
CA HIS A 513 -61.96 -9.79 -32.58
C HIS A 513 -62.62 -11.12 -32.91
N VAL A 514 -63.95 -11.17 -32.84
CA VAL A 514 -64.76 -12.30 -33.28
C VAL A 514 -64.96 -12.16 -34.79
N VAL A 515 -64.12 -12.86 -35.55
CA VAL A 515 -64.06 -12.74 -37.01
C VAL A 515 -65.33 -13.28 -37.65
N GLY A 516 -65.76 -14.46 -37.22
CA GLY A 516 -66.82 -15.21 -37.89
C GLY A 516 -66.85 -16.67 -37.45
N ALA A 517 -67.65 -17.47 -38.15
CA ALA A 517 -67.64 -18.93 -38.04
C ALA A 517 -67.66 -19.56 -39.44
N SER A 518 -67.37 -20.85 -39.52
CA SER A 518 -67.47 -21.64 -40.74
C SER A 518 -68.07 -23.01 -40.46
N GLY A 519 -68.77 -23.58 -41.44
CA GLY A 519 -69.39 -24.91 -41.31
C GLY A 519 -70.66 -24.91 -40.46
N ILE A 520 -71.37 -23.78 -40.36
CA ILE A 520 -72.69 -23.74 -39.72
C ILE A 520 -73.63 -24.64 -40.54
N PRO A 521 -74.39 -25.57 -39.92
CA PRO A 521 -75.19 -26.52 -40.69
C PRO A 521 -76.24 -25.81 -41.55
N LYS A 522 -76.34 -26.21 -42.84
CA LYS A 522 -77.23 -25.62 -43.85
C LYS A 522 -78.68 -25.42 -43.42
N ALA A 523 -79.19 -26.26 -42.53
CA ALA A 523 -80.57 -26.17 -42.05
C ALA A 523 -80.85 -24.96 -41.13
N PHE A 524 -79.82 -24.25 -40.66
CA PHE A 524 -79.94 -23.21 -39.63
C PHE A 524 -79.25 -21.89 -40.00
N VAL A 525 -79.06 -21.62 -41.28
CA VAL A 525 -78.28 -20.46 -41.74
C VAL A 525 -79.07 -19.17 -41.84
N ALA A 526 -80.39 -19.17 -41.56
CA ALA A 526 -81.25 -18.01 -41.80
C ALA A 526 -80.83 -16.80 -40.94
N HIS A 527 -80.58 -17.03 -39.65
CA HIS A 527 -80.05 -16.03 -38.74
C HIS A 527 -78.99 -16.65 -37.85
N THR A 528 -77.74 -16.18 -37.94
CA THR A 528 -76.62 -16.67 -37.13
C THR A 528 -75.92 -15.54 -36.39
N PHE A 529 -75.72 -15.68 -35.09
CA PHE A 529 -74.95 -14.74 -34.28
C PHE A 529 -74.13 -15.46 -33.21
N CYS A 530 -73.10 -14.78 -32.70
CA CYS A 530 -72.30 -15.26 -31.58
C CYS A 530 -72.56 -14.39 -30.36
N LYS A 531 -72.91 -15.04 -29.24
CA LYS A 531 -72.94 -14.47 -27.90
C LYS A 531 -71.68 -14.88 -27.17
N PHE A 532 -71.08 -13.99 -26.40
CA PHE A 532 -69.94 -14.36 -25.56
C PHE A 532 -69.93 -13.62 -24.23
N THR A 533 -69.37 -14.28 -23.22
CA THR A 533 -69.29 -13.80 -21.84
C THR A 533 -67.86 -13.89 -21.34
N LEU A 534 -67.49 -12.92 -20.50
CA LEU A 534 -66.25 -12.95 -19.74
C LEU A 534 -66.56 -13.55 -18.36
N LEU A 535 -66.01 -14.74 -18.06
CA LEU A 535 -66.33 -15.53 -16.86
C LEU A 535 -65.84 -14.91 -15.53
N HIS A 536 -65.19 -13.73 -15.57
CA HIS A 536 -64.74 -12.97 -14.41
C HIS A 536 -65.23 -11.51 -14.41
N ASP A 537 -66.18 -11.16 -15.29
CA ASP A 537 -66.85 -9.86 -15.17
C ASP A 537 -67.82 -9.89 -13.98
N ARG A 538 -67.60 -9.03 -12.99
CA ARG A 538 -68.48 -8.91 -11.81
C ARG A 538 -69.91 -8.54 -12.18
N GLU A 539 -70.12 -7.99 -13.36
CA GLU A 539 -71.44 -7.57 -13.84
C GLU A 539 -72.15 -8.61 -14.73
N GLU A 540 -71.57 -9.81 -14.91
CA GLU A 540 -72.14 -10.89 -15.76
C GLU A 540 -72.55 -10.42 -17.17
N ARG A 541 -71.84 -9.41 -17.71
CA ARG A 541 -72.17 -8.84 -19.02
C ARG A 541 -71.92 -9.88 -20.11
N TYR A 542 -72.87 -9.96 -21.04
CA TYR A 542 -72.71 -10.69 -22.29
C TYR A 542 -72.67 -9.71 -23.46
N PHE A 543 -71.94 -10.10 -24.51
CA PHE A 543 -71.87 -9.37 -25.76
C PHE A 543 -72.42 -10.25 -26.88
N THR A 544 -73.04 -9.64 -27.86
CA THR A 544 -73.56 -10.31 -29.05
C THR A 544 -73.02 -9.65 -30.30
N THR A 545 -72.64 -10.44 -31.29
CA THR A 545 -72.35 -9.94 -32.63
C THR A 545 -73.62 -9.46 -33.32
N SER A 546 -73.46 -8.80 -34.47
CA SER A 546 -74.56 -8.67 -35.42
C SER A 546 -75.05 -10.05 -35.88
N THR A 547 -76.28 -10.10 -36.39
CA THR A 547 -76.81 -11.31 -37.03
C THR A 547 -76.34 -11.34 -38.48
N ALA A 548 -75.79 -12.49 -38.88
CA ALA A 548 -75.47 -12.81 -40.26
C ALA A 548 -76.57 -13.70 -40.82
N GLU A 549 -77.01 -13.43 -42.05
CA GLU A 549 -78.15 -14.11 -42.65
C GLU A 549 -77.73 -14.95 -43.85
N ASN A 550 -78.39 -16.09 -44.02
CA ASN A 550 -78.29 -16.99 -45.17
C ASN A 550 -76.85 -17.40 -45.55
N THR A 551 -76.02 -17.73 -44.56
CA THR A 551 -74.63 -18.16 -44.79
C THR A 551 -74.17 -19.26 -43.83
N GLU A 552 -73.51 -20.29 -44.36
CA GLU A 552 -72.81 -21.31 -43.56
C GLU A 552 -71.51 -20.77 -42.93
N ASN A 553 -71.04 -19.62 -43.41
CA ASN A 553 -69.75 -19.02 -43.05
C ASN A 553 -69.92 -17.54 -42.66
N PRO A 554 -70.61 -17.25 -41.54
CA PRO A 554 -70.86 -15.87 -41.13
C PRO A 554 -69.56 -15.13 -40.82
N ARG A 555 -69.46 -13.88 -41.27
CA ARG A 555 -68.35 -12.97 -40.94
C ARG A 555 -68.90 -11.77 -40.18
N TRP A 556 -68.78 -11.80 -38.85
CA TRP A 556 -69.29 -10.74 -37.99
C TRP A 556 -68.33 -9.56 -37.84
N GLY A 557 -67.02 -9.83 -37.87
CA GLY A 557 -66.00 -8.78 -37.71
C GLY A 557 -66.15 -7.97 -36.42
N TYR A 558 -66.68 -8.57 -35.34
CA TYR A 558 -66.96 -7.84 -34.11
C TYR A 558 -65.68 -7.63 -33.31
N VAL A 559 -65.36 -6.38 -33.00
CA VAL A 559 -64.13 -6.01 -32.28
C VAL A 559 -64.48 -5.34 -30.96
N LYS A 560 -63.85 -5.78 -29.87
CA LYS A 560 -63.96 -5.12 -28.56
C LYS A 560 -62.64 -5.10 -27.82
N VAL A 561 -62.31 -3.94 -27.27
CA VAL A 561 -61.15 -3.73 -26.41
C VAL A 561 -61.59 -3.94 -24.96
N PHE A 562 -60.78 -4.68 -24.21
CA PHE A 562 -60.92 -4.91 -22.79
C PHE A 562 -59.71 -4.32 -22.07
N GLU A 563 -59.94 -3.77 -20.88
CA GLU A 563 -58.90 -3.26 -20.00
C GLU A 563 -59.14 -3.82 -18.60
N ILE A 564 -58.13 -4.50 -18.08
CA ILE A 564 -58.16 -5.11 -16.74
C ILE A 564 -57.09 -4.41 -15.92
N PRO A 565 -57.46 -3.53 -14.98
CA PRO A 565 -56.49 -2.81 -14.15
C PRO A 565 -55.87 -3.71 -13.09
N GLU A 566 -54.64 -3.38 -12.69
CA GLU A 566 -53.96 -3.94 -11.50
C GLU A 566 -54.02 -5.46 -11.37
N LEU A 567 -53.43 -6.18 -12.33
CA LEU A 567 -53.40 -7.65 -12.32
C LEU A 567 -52.68 -8.18 -11.07
N THR A 568 -53.32 -9.07 -10.32
CA THR A 568 -52.68 -9.81 -9.23
C THR A 568 -52.07 -11.12 -9.75
N ALA A 569 -51.15 -11.70 -8.98
CA ALA A 569 -50.55 -13.00 -9.33
C ALA A 569 -51.62 -14.11 -9.48
N GLU A 570 -52.66 -14.07 -8.64
CA GLU A 570 -53.80 -15.01 -8.70
C GLU A 570 -54.61 -14.83 -9.99
N VAL A 571 -54.90 -13.59 -10.38
CA VAL A 571 -55.63 -13.30 -11.63
C VAL A 571 -54.80 -13.70 -12.86
N ILE A 572 -53.49 -13.44 -12.84
CA ILE A 572 -52.56 -13.85 -13.92
C ILE A 572 -52.55 -15.37 -14.06
N ARG A 573 -52.46 -16.10 -12.95
CA ARG A 573 -52.51 -17.58 -12.95
C ARG A 573 -53.85 -18.07 -13.48
N CYS A 574 -54.96 -17.51 -13.01
CA CYS A 574 -56.31 -17.81 -13.49
C CYS A 574 -56.43 -17.61 -15.01
N PHE A 575 -55.93 -16.50 -15.55
CA PHE A 575 -56.00 -16.19 -16.99
C PHE A 575 -55.14 -17.09 -17.88
N CYS A 576 -54.09 -17.70 -17.31
CA CYS A 576 -53.27 -18.70 -17.99
C CYS A 576 -53.90 -20.10 -17.94
N GLU A 577 -54.45 -20.50 -16.78
CA GLU A 577 -54.87 -21.88 -16.51
C GLU A 577 -56.37 -22.14 -16.79
N HIS A 578 -57.21 -21.11 -16.71
CA HIS A 578 -58.66 -21.23 -16.81
C HIS A 578 -59.23 -20.49 -18.02
N THR A 579 -60.36 -20.98 -18.54
CA THR A 579 -61.07 -20.32 -19.64
C THR A 579 -61.66 -19.00 -19.16
N VAL A 580 -61.33 -17.91 -19.84
CA VAL A 580 -61.78 -16.56 -19.46
C VAL A 580 -62.98 -16.13 -20.30
N PHE A 581 -63.01 -16.51 -21.58
CA PHE A 581 -64.16 -16.26 -22.45
C PHE A 581 -64.89 -17.56 -22.77
N ALA A 582 -66.22 -17.50 -22.71
CA ALA A 582 -67.11 -18.52 -23.26
C ALA A 582 -67.89 -17.91 -24.43
N PHE A 583 -67.95 -18.64 -25.54
CA PHE A 583 -68.66 -18.28 -26.76
C PHE A 583 -69.79 -19.27 -26.99
N GLU A 584 -70.95 -18.74 -27.37
CA GLU A 584 -72.14 -19.48 -27.78
C GLU A 584 -72.55 -18.98 -29.17
N VAL A 585 -72.49 -19.83 -30.18
CA VAL A 585 -72.99 -19.53 -31.52
C VAL A 585 -74.40 -20.06 -31.63
N PHE A 586 -75.33 -19.20 -32.02
CA PHE A 586 -76.72 -19.54 -32.29
C PHE A 586 -76.98 -19.40 -33.78
N ALA A 587 -77.62 -20.39 -34.39
CA ALA A 587 -78.03 -20.36 -35.79
C ALA A 587 -79.49 -20.85 -35.88
N PHE A 588 -80.37 -20.13 -36.55
CA PHE A 588 -81.80 -20.43 -36.61
C PHE A 588 -82.22 -20.82 -38.02
N ASN A 589 -83.21 -21.70 -38.12
CA ASN A 589 -83.90 -21.93 -39.39
C ASN A 589 -84.79 -20.72 -39.73
N ALA A 590 -85.16 -20.58 -41.01
CA ALA A 590 -85.98 -19.48 -41.52
C ALA A 590 -87.41 -19.49 -40.97
#